data_AF-A0A8H7XMI9-F1
#
_entry.id   AF-A0A8H7XMI9-F1
#
_cell.length_a   1.000
_cell.length_b   1.000
_cell.length_c   1.000
_cell.angle_alpha   90.00
_cell.angle_beta   90.00
_cell.angle_gamma   90.00
#
_symmetry.space_group_name_H-M   'P 1'
#
loop_
_entity.id
_entity.type
_entity.pdbx_description
1 polymer ?
#
loop_
_entity_poly.entity_id
_entity_poly.type
_entity_poly.pdbx_seq_one_letter_code
_entity_poly.pdbx_strand_id
1 'polypeptide(L)'
;MSSTYYDVIFAGGGASACVTAGRLADADPTLKILVLEAGSHSKDLYYHVQPGRFFSNILAQKPILSFHVGQGGKGTGERSHIVASGRAVGGGSSINFLMYTRPAASDFDDWESVHGNTGWGSKEIIPLLNKAETYQPNPTHPAHGSSGPIKISFASAGNNVGEEMISVGQALKDDRGSTDDINDFSSKSLNSWSPLQRYIDSITGRRSDAAHGYIYNKEHPNLVVQTNSKVLRVIFDGTRAVGVEYVDDTIGRARGAVEPISVRAARLVVLSSGAFGSPAILERSGVGSPEILEKNGVEQLVNLPGVGKNYMDHNAIFTSYLASENATTMDLVFRGNENEVQTLADQWTKEGKGLFANKDVDGIQD
;
A
#
# COMPACT_ATOMS: atom_id res chain seq x y z
N MET A 1 34.57 -4.18 -14.40
CA MET A 1 33.72 -4.30 -13.18
C MET A 1 32.71 -5.38 -13.47
N SER A 2 32.57 -6.38 -12.59
CA SER A 2 31.59 -7.46 -12.75
C SER A 2 30.19 -6.84 -12.78
N SER A 3 29.51 -6.82 -13.93
CA SER A 3 28.12 -6.38 -14.01
C SER A 3 27.25 -7.36 -13.22
N THR A 4 26.63 -6.90 -12.14
CA THR A 4 25.69 -7.71 -11.36
C THR A 4 24.46 -8.00 -12.21
N TYR A 5 24.23 -9.27 -12.52
CA TYR A 5 23.11 -9.75 -13.33
C TYR A 5 22.04 -10.41 -12.46
N TYR A 6 20.78 -10.03 -12.69
CA TYR A 6 19.60 -10.65 -12.12
C TYR A 6 18.69 -11.17 -13.25
N ASP A 7 17.82 -12.14 -12.97
CA ASP A 7 16.80 -12.58 -13.92
C ASP A 7 15.64 -11.59 -13.97
N VAL A 8 15.18 -11.15 -12.80
CA VAL A 8 14.04 -10.25 -12.65
C VAL A 8 14.43 -9.08 -11.74
N ILE A 9 14.17 -7.85 -12.19
CA ILE A 9 14.37 -6.65 -11.39
C ILE A 9 13.02 -5.95 -11.18
N PHE A 10 12.67 -5.68 -9.92
CA PHE A 10 11.56 -4.83 -9.53
C PHE A 10 12.07 -3.42 -9.20
N ALA A 11 11.53 -2.42 -9.90
CA ALA A 11 11.72 -1.02 -9.57
C ALA A 11 10.60 -0.54 -8.64
N GLY A 12 10.90 -0.43 -7.35
CA GLY A 12 9.95 -0.17 -6.28
C GLY A 12 9.64 -1.43 -5.48
N GLY A 13 9.72 -1.34 -4.15
CA GLY A 13 9.45 -2.40 -3.19
C GLY A 13 8.10 -2.25 -2.49
N GLY A 14 7.09 -1.72 -3.19
CA GLY A 14 5.73 -1.58 -2.68
C GLY A 14 4.96 -2.90 -2.60
N ALA A 15 3.69 -2.85 -2.16
CA ALA A 15 2.87 -4.03 -1.91
C ALA A 15 2.80 -5.00 -3.10
N SER A 16 2.57 -4.48 -4.31
CA SER A 16 2.53 -5.30 -5.53
C SER A 16 3.85 -6.04 -5.78
N ALA A 17 5.00 -5.36 -5.61
CA ALA A 17 6.31 -5.98 -5.75
C ALA A 17 6.55 -7.05 -4.68
N CYS A 18 6.19 -6.78 -3.43
CA CYS A 18 6.34 -7.76 -2.36
C CYS A 18 5.58 -9.06 -2.67
N VAL A 19 4.31 -8.94 -3.08
CA VAL A 19 3.48 -10.09 -3.47
C VAL A 19 4.13 -10.86 -4.62
N THR A 20 4.45 -10.18 -5.72
CA THR A 20 4.94 -10.86 -6.93
C THR A 20 6.35 -11.42 -6.76
N ALA A 21 7.26 -10.66 -6.16
CA ALA A 21 8.64 -11.07 -5.96
C ALA A 21 8.74 -12.26 -5.00
N GLY A 22 8.01 -12.22 -3.87
CA GLY A 22 7.96 -13.33 -2.92
C GLY A 22 7.38 -14.60 -3.54
N ARG A 23 6.29 -14.48 -4.33
CA ARG A 23 5.69 -15.61 -5.04
C ARG A 23 6.62 -16.18 -6.13
N LEU A 24 7.33 -15.34 -6.88
CA LEU A 24 8.29 -15.80 -7.88
C LEU A 24 9.50 -16.49 -7.24
N ALA A 25 10.01 -15.92 -6.13
CA ALA A 25 11.11 -16.52 -5.39
C ALA A 25 10.77 -17.94 -4.90
N ASP A 26 9.53 -18.13 -4.45
CA ASP A 26 9.00 -19.43 -4.02
C ASP A 26 8.75 -20.41 -5.16
N ALA A 27 8.25 -19.91 -6.30
CA ALA A 27 7.88 -20.74 -7.44
C ALA A 27 9.10 -21.29 -8.19
N ASP A 28 10.19 -20.52 -8.26
CA ASP A 28 11.42 -20.92 -8.94
C ASP A 28 12.66 -20.46 -8.16
N PRO A 29 13.27 -21.35 -7.35
CA PRO A 29 14.49 -21.06 -6.59
C PRO A 29 15.72 -20.74 -7.46
N THR A 30 15.66 -20.99 -8.78
CA THR A 30 16.77 -20.70 -9.70
C THR A 30 16.81 -19.26 -10.18
N LEU A 31 15.70 -18.52 -10.04
CA LEU A 31 15.61 -17.11 -10.41
C LEU A 31 16.43 -16.23 -9.48
N LYS A 32 17.28 -15.37 -10.02
CA LYS A 32 17.90 -14.27 -9.27
C LYS A 32 17.01 -13.04 -9.33
N ILE A 33 16.42 -12.65 -8.21
CA ILE A 33 15.45 -11.54 -8.16
C ILE A 33 16.06 -10.38 -7.35
N LEU A 34 15.94 -9.17 -7.89
CA LEU A 34 16.30 -7.93 -7.20
C LEU A 34 15.08 -7.03 -7.04
N VAL A 35 14.86 -6.50 -5.84
CA VAL A 35 13.90 -5.43 -5.56
C VAL A 35 14.67 -4.20 -5.13
N LEU A 36 14.54 -3.10 -5.88
CA LEU A 36 15.13 -1.80 -5.55
C LEU A 36 14.06 -0.90 -4.94
N GLU A 37 14.25 -0.47 -3.70
CA GLU A 37 13.31 0.38 -2.97
C GLU A 37 13.99 1.68 -2.54
N ALA A 38 13.39 2.83 -2.84
CA ALA A 38 13.93 4.12 -2.46
C ALA A 38 13.88 4.35 -0.94
N GLY A 39 12.88 3.81 -0.27
CA GLY A 39 12.69 3.85 1.16
C GLY A 39 13.57 2.90 1.97
N SER A 40 13.44 3.02 3.29
CA SER A 40 14.11 2.15 4.24
C SER A 40 13.41 0.78 4.35
N HIS A 41 14.12 -0.18 4.95
CA HIS A 41 13.53 -1.45 5.34
C HIS A 41 12.46 -1.25 6.43
N SER A 42 11.46 -2.12 6.48
CA SER A 42 10.39 -2.13 7.49
C SER A 42 10.40 -3.27 8.52
N LYS A 43 11.44 -4.13 8.60
CA LYS A 43 11.44 -5.38 9.40
C LYS A 43 11.31 -5.03 10.86
N ASP A 44 10.24 -5.49 11.50
CA ASP A 44 10.12 -5.47 12.95
C ASP A 44 10.33 -4.08 13.60
N LEU A 45 10.22 -3.00 12.80
CA LEU A 45 10.35 -1.63 13.29
C LEU A 45 8.99 -1.19 13.83
N TYR A 46 8.95 -0.74 15.08
CA TYR A 46 7.70 -0.45 15.78
C TYR A 46 6.77 0.51 15.04
N TYR A 47 7.32 1.53 14.37
CA TYR A 47 6.52 2.49 13.61
C TYR A 47 5.87 1.89 12.34
N HIS A 48 6.30 0.71 11.89
CA HIS A 48 5.59 -0.05 10.86
C HIS A 48 4.64 -1.07 11.49
N VAL A 49 5.11 -1.85 12.46
CA VAL A 49 4.40 -3.05 12.91
C VAL A 49 3.33 -2.80 13.96
N GLN A 50 3.33 -1.63 14.63
CA GLN A 50 2.28 -1.22 15.58
C GLN A 50 1.18 -0.43 14.84
N PRO A 51 -0.03 -1.00 14.63
CA PRO A 51 -1.15 -0.34 13.98
C PRO A 51 -1.40 1.10 14.44
N GLY A 52 -1.44 1.34 15.76
CA GLY A 52 -1.84 2.64 16.32
C GLY A 52 -0.93 3.81 15.98
N ARG A 53 0.27 3.58 15.40
CA ARG A 53 1.22 4.64 15.01
C ARG A 53 0.94 5.25 13.64
N PHE A 54 0.00 4.71 12.86
CA PHE A 54 -0.21 5.09 11.46
C PHE A 54 -0.38 6.60 11.28
N PHE A 55 -1.16 7.27 12.12
CA PHE A 55 -1.42 8.70 12.01
C PHE A 55 -0.23 9.54 12.49
N SER A 56 0.38 9.17 13.62
CA SER A 56 1.57 9.85 14.14
C SER A 56 2.75 9.81 13.16
N ASN A 57 2.88 8.76 12.36
CA ASN A 57 3.88 8.68 11.29
C ASN A 57 3.68 9.76 10.21
N ILE A 58 2.43 10.06 9.88
CA ILE A 58 2.05 11.10 8.91
C ILE A 58 2.29 12.48 9.50
N LEU A 59 1.78 12.73 10.72
CA LEU A 59 1.94 14.00 11.41
C LEU A 59 3.42 14.38 11.61
N ALA A 60 4.25 13.40 11.99
CA ALA A 60 5.68 13.60 12.19
C ALA A 60 6.50 13.64 10.89
N GLN A 61 5.85 13.55 9.72
CA GLN A 61 6.48 13.54 8.39
C GLN A 61 7.71 12.62 8.33
N LYS A 62 7.58 11.41 8.89
CA LYS A 62 8.69 10.45 8.94
C LYS A 62 9.22 10.20 7.52
N PRO A 63 10.54 9.91 7.35
CA PRO A 63 11.15 9.68 6.03
C PRO A 63 10.67 8.40 5.31
N ILE A 64 9.60 7.78 5.82
CA ILE A 64 8.88 6.64 5.25
C ILE A 64 7.71 7.09 4.35
N LEU A 65 7.59 8.39 4.10
CA LEU A 65 6.59 9.01 3.23
C LEU A 65 7.27 9.81 2.13
N SER A 66 6.67 9.81 0.93
CA SER A 66 6.91 10.80 -0.12
C SER A 66 5.67 11.67 -0.28
N PHE A 67 5.85 12.99 -0.23
CA PHE A 67 4.78 13.97 -0.42
C PHE A 67 4.84 14.52 -1.85
N HIS A 68 3.72 14.41 -2.56
CA HIS A 68 3.53 14.90 -3.91
C HIS A 68 2.64 16.13 -3.85
N VAL A 69 3.17 17.27 -4.28
CA VAL A 69 2.46 18.55 -4.22
C VAL A 69 1.91 18.88 -5.59
N GLY A 70 0.59 18.87 -5.71
CA GLY A 70 -0.13 19.31 -6.90
C GLY A 70 -0.19 20.83 -7.00
N GLN A 71 -0.39 21.32 -8.21
CA GLN A 71 -0.76 22.72 -8.43
C GLN A 71 -2.23 22.91 -8.08
N GLY A 72 -2.55 23.97 -7.34
CA GLY A 72 -3.94 24.34 -7.04
C GLY A 72 -4.66 24.91 -8.27
N GLY A 73 -5.97 25.02 -8.16
CA GLY A 73 -6.78 25.73 -9.15
C GLY A 73 -8.18 26.01 -8.63
N LYS A 74 -9.05 26.57 -9.48
CA LYS A 74 -10.40 27.00 -9.09
C LYS A 74 -11.22 25.91 -8.38
N GLY A 75 -11.15 24.66 -8.86
CA GLY A 75 -11.86 23.52 -8.26
C GLY A 75 -11.42 23.18 -6.83
N THR A 76 -10.26 23.67 -6.41
CA THR A 76 -9.65 23.40 -5.09
C THR A 76 -9.67 24.64 -4.18
N GLY A 77 -10.27 25.74 -4.66
CA GLY A 77 -10.19 27.05 -4.02
C GLY A 77 -8.76 27.61 -4.04
N GLU A 78 -8.02 27.37 -5.13
CA GLU A 78 -6.61 27.77 -5.32
C GLU A 78 -5.61 27.09 -4.35
N ARG A 79 -6.04 26.05 -3.63
CA ARG A 79 -5.16 25.30 -2.72
C ARG A 79 -4.39 24.20 -3.45
N SER A 80 -3.10 24.08 -3.13
CA SER A 80 -2.29 22.92 -3.53
C SER A 80 -2.67 21.70 -2.70
N HIS A 81 -2.98 20.60 -3.39
CA HIS A 81 -3.16 19.31 -2.73
C HIS A 81 -1.82 18.65 -2.46
N ILE A 82 -1.71 18.05 -1.29
CA ILE A 82 -0.56 17.24 -0.89
C ILE A 82 -1.04 15.79 -0.80
N VAL A 83 -0.48 14.94 -1.65
CA VAL A 83 -0.75 13.49 -1.63
C VAL A 83 0.47 12.78 -1.06
N ALA A 84 0.27 12.04 0.03
CA ALA A 84 1.32 11.24 0.63
C ALA A 84 1.32 9.82 0.04
N SER A 85 2.50 9.23 -0.11
CA SER A 85 2.68 7.85 -0.58
C SER A 85 3.77 7.15 0.25
N GLY A 86 3.69 5.83 0.37
CA GLY A 86 4.66 5.06 1.13
C GLY A 86 6.05 5.04 0.49
N ARG A 87 7.07 5.24 1.32
CA ARG A 87 8.49 5.21 0.97
C ARG A 87 9.26 4.30 1.94
N ALA A 88 8.95 3.01 1.88
CA ALA A 88 9.59 1.94 2.65
C ALA A 88 9.29 0.61 1.96
N VAL A 89 10.01 -0.46 2.32
CA VAL A 89 9.64 -1.81 1.82
C VAL A 89 8.22 -2.19 2.31
N GLY A 90 7.38 -2.63 1.39
CA GLY A 90 5.93 -2.80 1.53
C GLY A 90 5.12 -1.58 1.05
N GLY A 91 5.76 -0.41 0.88
CA GLY A 91 5.13 0.81 0.41
C GLY A 91 3.96 1.22 1.29
N GLY A 92 2.80 1.46 0.67
CA GLY A 92 1.58 1.83 1.39
C GLY A 92 1.16 0.83 2.46
N SER A 93 1.34 -0.48 2.25
CA SER A 93 0.90 -1.48 3.24
C SER A 93 1.59 -1.33 4.59
N SER A 94 2.81 -0.79 4.62
CA SER A 94 3.62 -0.62 5.83
C SER A 94 3.30 0.67 6.62
N ILE A 95 2.41 1.52 6.09
CA ILE A 95 2.10 2.84 6.68
C ILE A 95 0.62 3.25 6.60
N ASN A 96 -0.21 2.56 5.82
CA ASN A 96 -1.60 2.93 5.55
C ASN A 96 -2.47 2.90 6.83
N PHE A 97 -3.73 3.28 6.65
CA PHE A 97 -4.75 3.30 7.69
C PHE A 97 -5.25 1.90 8.08
N LEU A 98 -4.66 0.82 7.56
CA LEU A 98 -5.01 -0.57 7.85
C LEU A 98 -6.49 -0.94 7.60
N MET A 99 -7.26 -0.12 6.88
CA MET A 99 -8.64 -0.42 6.50
C MET A 99 -8.66 -1.58 5.49
N TYR A 100 -9.40 -2.64 5.79
CA TYR A 100 -9.69 -3.69 4.82
C TYR A 100 -11.00 -3.37 4.13
N THR A 101 -10.90 -3.12 2.84
CA THR A 101 -12.04 -2.91 1.95
C THR A 101 -11.72 -3.60 0.62
N ARG A 102 -12.71 -4.24 0.01
CA ARG A 102 -12.65 -4.82 -1.33
C ARG A 102 -13.48 -3.98 -2.29
N PRO A 103 -13.06 -3.85 -3.56
CA PRO A 103 -13.90 -3.27 -4.60
C PRO A 103 -15.19 -4.07 -4.79
N ALA A 104 -16.19 -3.48 -5.44
CA ALA A 104 -17.33 -4.25 -5.91
C ALA A 104 -16.89 -5.20 -7.04
N ALA A 105 -17.61 -6.32 -7.23
CA ALA A 105 -17.27 -7.25 -8.32
C ALA A 105 -17.35 -6.57 -9.71
N SER A 106 -18.30 -5.65 -9.89
CA SER A 106 -18.45 -4.85 -11.11
C SER A 106 -17.22 -4.03 -11.45
N ASP A 107 -16.43 -3.59 -10.47
CA ASP A 107 -15.24 -2.77 -10.72
C ASP A 107 -14.17 -3.57 -11.50
N PHE A 108 -14.08 -4.89 -11.23
CA PHE A 108 -13.24 -5.81 -12.00
C PHE A 108 -13.85 -6.18 -13.35
N ASP A 109 -15.18 -6.41 -13.39
CA ASP A 109 -15.86 -6.73 -14.63
C ASP A 109 -15.78 -5.57 -15.65
N ASP A 110 -15.76 -4.33 -15.20
CA ASP A 110 -15.55 -3.15 -16.05
C ASP A 110 -14.13 -3.10 -16.62
N TRP A 111 -13.11 -3.56 -15.89
CA TRP A 111 -11.75 -3.69 -16.46
C TRP A 111 -11.73 -4.61 -17.67
N GLU A 112 -12.43 -5.74 -17.61
CA GLU A 112 -12.48 -6.68 -18.73
C GLU A 112 -13.42 -6.18 -19.84
N SER A 113 -14.65 -5.81 -19.50
CA SER A 113 -15.73 -5.58 -20.46
C SER A 113 -15.75 -4.15 -21.04
N VAL A 114 -15.40 -3.14 -20.24
CA VAL A 114 -15.40 -1.73 -20.67
C VAL A 114 -14.02 -1.32 -21.18
N HIS A 115 -12.95 -1.78 -20.53
CA HIS A 115 -11.58 -1.40 -20.86
C HIS A 115 -10.80 -2.45 -21.68
N GLY A 116 -11.38 -3.63 -21.94
CA GLY A 116 -10.79 -4.65 -22.79
C GLY A 116 -9.62 -5.42 -22.17
N ASN A 117 -9.47 -5.39 -20.84
CA ASN A 117 -8.41 -6.11 -20.13
C ASN A 117 -8.85 -7.56 -19.86
N THR A 118 -8.77 -8.42 -20.88
CA THR A 118 -9.14 -9.83 -20.76
C THR A 118 -8.40 -10.53 -19.61
N GLY A 119 -9.13 -11.28 -18.79
CA GLY A 119 -8.61 -12.00 -17.63
C GLY A 119 -8.53 -11.16 -16.35
N TRP A 120 -9.05 -9.94 -16.37
CA TRP A 120 -9.14 -9.06 -15.19
C TRP A 120 -10.56 -8.93 -14.62
N GLY A 121 -11.50 -9.74 -15.11
CA GLY A 121 -12.86 -9.82 -14.59
C GLY A 121 -12.92 -10.38 -13.16
N SER A 122 -14.05 -10.19 -12.50
CA SER A 122 -14.25 -10.62 -11.10
C SER A 122 -14.02 -12.13 -10.92
N LYS A 123 -14.36 -12.94 -11.93
CA LYS A 123 -14.18 -14.40 -11.92
C LYS A 123 -12.71 -14.81 -11.78
N GLU A 124 -11.80 -14.09 -12.41
CA GLU A 124 -10.37 -14.36 -12.37
C GLU A 124 -9.71 -13.73 -11.15
N ILE A 125 -10.15 -12.53 -10.75
CA ILE A 125 -9.50 -11.74 -9.70
C ILE A 125 -9.92 -12.20 -8.29
N ILE A 126 -11.20 -12.49 -8.03
CA ILE A 126 -11.69 -12.86 -6.70
C ILE A 126 -10.92 -14.07 -6.10
N PRO A 127 -10.66 -15.16 -6.86
CA PRO A 127 -9.83 -16.26 -6.38
C PRO A 127 -8.41 -15.84 -5.97
N LEU A 128 -7.82 -14.84 -6.64
CA LEU A 128 -6.50 -14.32 -6.31
C LEU A 128 -6.52 -13.47 -5.03
N LEU A 129 -7.59 -12.70 -4.81
CA LEU A 129 -7.82 -12.00 -3.54
C LEU A 129 -7.94 -13.01 -2.39
N ASN A 130 -8.74 -14.07 -2.55
CA ASN A 130 -8.88 -15.14 -1.57
C ASN A 130 -7.54 -15.86 -1.33
N LYS A 131 -6.72 -16.05 -2.36
CA LYS A 131 -5.38 -16.64 -2.21
C LYS A 131 -4.42 -15.76 -1.39
N ALA A 132 -4.63 -14.45 -1.37
CA ALA A 132 -3.76 -13.50 -0.67
C ALA A 132 -4.05 -13.40 0.83
N GLU A 133 -5.29 -13.68 1.25
CA GLU A 133 -5.75 -13.41 2.61
C GLU A 133 -5.97 -14.66 3.48
N THR A 134 -5.86 -14.45 4.79
CA THR A 134 -6.46 -15.27 5.84
C THR A 134 -7.46 -14.38 6.58
N TYR A 135 -8.73 -14.66 6.38
CA TYR A 135 -9.84 -13.98 7.02
C TYR A 135 -10.10 -14.61 8.40
N GLN A 136 -9.61 -13.95 9.44
CA GLN A 136 -9.70 -14.43 10.81
C GLN A 136 -11.10 -14.30 11.46
N PRO A 137 -11.98 -13.36 11.05
CA PRO A 137 -13.33 -13.26 11.63
C PRO A 137 -14.18 -14.51 11.39
N ASN A 138 -14.11 -15.07 10.18
CA ASN A 138 -14.78 -16.32 9.84
C ASN A 138 -13.94 -17.13 8.83
N PRO A 139 -13.08 -18.05 9.29
CA PRO A 139 -12.20 -18.83 8.42
C PRO A 139 -12.92 -19.74 7.40
N THR A 140 -14.23 -19.92 7.55
CA THR A 140 -15.07 -20.74 6.65
C THR A 140 -15.95 -19.90 5.71
N HIS A 141 -15.81 -18.57 5.74
CA HIS A 141 -16.63 -17.69 4.90
C HIS A 141 -16.31 -17.92 3.41
N PRO A 142 -17.30 -18.21 2.56
CA PRO A 142 -17.06 -18.62 1.17
C PRO A 142 -16.50 -17.50 0.29
N ALA A 143 -16.75 -16.23 0.65
CA ALA A 143 -16.22 -15.09 -0.08
C ALA A 143 -14.74 -14.82 0.20
N HIS A 144 -14.12 -15.49 1.19
CA HIS A 144 -12.81 -15.12 1.72
C HIS A 144 -11.78 -16.26 1.69
N GLY A 145 -10.51 -15.86 1.76
CA GLY A 145 -9.38 -16.76 1.94
C GLY A 145 -9.14 -17.17 3.40
N SER A 146 -8.59 -18.36 3.64
CA SER A 146 -8.34 -18.88 4.99
C SER A 146 -6.87 -19.21 5.28
N SER A 147 -5.97 -19.06 4.31
CA SER A 147 -4.58 -19.51 4.43
C SER A 147 -3.54 -18.58 3.80
N GLY A 148 -3.96 -17.45 3.23
CA GLY A 148 -3.07 -16.47 2.62
C GLY A 148 -2.18 -15.76 3.65
N PRO A 149 -1.07 -15.14 3.22
CA PRO A 149 -0.14 -14.48 4.14
C PRO A 149 -0.68 -13.20 4.78
N ILE A 150 -1.64 -12.53 4.15
CA ILE A 150 -2.23 -11.29 4.69
C ILE A 150 -3.35 -11.62 5.67
N LYS A 151 -3.23 -11.18 6.91
CA LYS A 151 -4.18 -11.45 8.00
C LYS A 151 -5.18 -10.31 8.11
N ILE A 152 -6.45 -10.67 8.09
CA ILE A 152 -7.57 -9.74 8.22
C ILE A 152 -8.30 -10.05 9.52
N SER A 153 -8.62 -9.02 10.30
CA SER A 153 -9.37 -9.16 11.56
C SER A 153 -10.24 -7.94 11.84
N PHE A 154 -11.08 -8.06 12.87
CA PHE A 154 -11.73 -6.91 13.51
C PHE A 154 -10.86 -6.33 14.62
N ALA A 155 -11.32 -5.22 15.21
CA ALA A 155 -10.77 -4.70 16.45
C ALA A 155 -10.72 -5.79 17.53
N SER A 156 -9.57 -5.98 18.18
CA SER A 156 -9.45 -6.90 19.31
C SER A 156 -10.09 -6.34 20.60
N ALA A 157 -10.30 -5.02 20.68
CA ALA A 157 -11.04 -4.30 21.72
C ALA A 157 -10.99 -2.78 21.47
N GLY A 158 -11.95 -2.04 22.03
CA GLY A 158 -11.66 -0.72 22.61
C GLY A 158 -11.98 0.52 21.80
N ASN A 159 -13.04 0.53 20.98
CA ASN A 159 -13.64 1.79 20.59
C ASN A 159 -15.16 1.73 20.73
N ASN A 160 -15.64 2.15 21.90
CA ASN A 160 -17.07 2.29 22.16
C ASN A 160 -17.77 3.22 21.16
N VAL A 161 -17.04 4.17 20.55
CA VAL A 161 -17.59 5.07 19.52
C VAL A 161 -17.93 4.32 18.24
N GLY A 162 -17.10 3.34 17.83
CA GLY A 162 -17.37 2.52 16.64
C GLY A 162 -18.60 1.65 16.81
N GLU A 163 -18.72 0.99 17.95
CA GLU A 163 -19.89 0.19 18.32
C GLU A 163 -21.15 1.04 18.41
N GLU A 164 -21.06 2.23 19.02
CA GLU A 164 -22.17 3.18 19.11
C GLU A 164 -22.58 3.71 17.73
N MET A 165 -21.62 4.02 16.85
CA MET A 165 -21.90 4.45 15.48
C MET A 165 -22.71 3.39 14.71
N ILE A 166 -22.32 2.12 14.79
CA ILE A 166 -23.02 1.01 14.13
C ILE A 166 -24.42 0.84 14.74
N SER A 167 -24.53 0.84 16.06
CA SER A 167 -25.81 0.72 16.78
C SER A 167 -26.79 1.84 16.41
N VAL A 168 -26.31 3.09 16.39
CA VAL A 168 -27.11 4.26 15.98
C VAL A 168 -27.50 4.13 14.51
N GLY A 169 -26.57 3.78 13.62
CA GLY A 169 -26.83 3.58 12.20
C GLY A 169 -27.91 2.53 11.94
N GLN A 170 -27.81 1.36 12.59
CA GLN A 170 -28.80 0.29 12.51
C GLN A 170 -30.18 0.68 13.06
N ALA A 171 -30.24 1.64 13.99
CA ALA A 171 -31.49 2.15 14.54
C ALA A 171 -32.14 3.23 13.65
N LEU A 172 -31.43 3.76 12.65
CA LEU A 172 -32.01 4.71 11.69
C LEU A 172 -33.07 4.00 10.85
N LYS A 173 -34.22 4.67 10.68
CA LYS A 173 -35.31 4.19 9.82
C LYS A 173 -35.13 4.71 8.41
N ASP A 174 -34.06 4.28 7.75
CA ASP A 174 -33.80 4.58 6.34
C ASP A 174 -33.73 3.28 5.51
N ASP A 175 -33.26 3.39 4.27
CA ASP A 175 -33.20 2.30 3.29
C ASP A 175 -31.90 1.46 3.37
N ARG A 176 -31.05 1.72 4.37
CA ARG A 176 -29.77 1.04 4.53
C ARG A 176 -29.92 -0.31 5.21
N GLY A 177 -29.12 -1.26 4.74
CA GLY A 177 -29.00 -2.58 5.35
C GLY A 177 -28.11 -2.57 6.58
N SER A 178 -27.96 -3.77 7.17
CA SER A 178 -26.91 -4.07 8.13
C SER A 178 -26.29 -5.40 7.76
N THR A 179 -24.97 -5.48 7.88
CA THR A 179 -24.21 -6.70 7.63
C THR A 179 -23.04 -6.76 8.61
N ASP A 180 -22.56 -7.97 8.89
CA ASP A 180 -21.29 -8.16 9.59
C ASP A 180 -20.11 -8.11 8.62
N ASP A 181 -20.38 -8.07 7.31
CA ASP A 181 -19.37 -8.06 6.27
C ASP A 181 -19.82 -7.33 4.99
N ILE A 182 -19.23 -6.17 4.72
CA ILE A 182 -19.39 -5.43 3.46
C ILE A 182 -18.44 -5.89 2.35
N ASN A 183 -17.50 -6.80 2.67
CA ASN A 183 -16.42 -7.22 1.79
C ASN A 183 -16.64 -8.62 1.18
N ASP A 184 -17.90 -9.05 1.09
CA ASP A 184 -18.30 -10.39 0.66
C ASP A 184 -18.74 -10.49 -0.82
N PHE A 185 -18.72 -9.37 -1.55
CA PHE A 185 -19.25 -9.21 -2.92
C PHE A 185 -20.75 -9.50 -3.08
N SER A 186 -21.50 -9.56 -1.98
CA SER A 186 -22.94 -9.74 -2.01
C SER A 186 -23.61 -8.40 -2.30
N SER A 187 -24.55 -8.40 -3.23
CA SER A 187 -25.42 -7.24 -3.47
C SER A 187 -26.29 -6.89 -2.25
N LYS A 188 -26.49 -7.82 -1.31
CA LYS A 188 -27.22 -7.58 -0.05
C LYS A 188 -26.42 -6.78 0.97
N SER A 189 -25.11 -6.73 0.80
CA SER A 189 -24.18 -6.05 1.72
C SER A 189 -23.89 -4.61 1.27
N LEU A 190 -24.34 -4.23 0.06
CA LEU A 190 -24.25 -2.85 -0.44
C LEU A 190 -25.18 -1.92 0.36
N ASN A 191 -24.77 -0.66 0.50
CA ASN A 191 -25.53 0.38 1.22
C ASN A 191 -25.92 -0.08 2.63
N SER A 192 -24.94 -0.56 3.40
CA SER A 192 -25.17 -1.17 4.71
C SER A 192 -24.26 -0.63 5.81
N TRP A 193 -24.75 -0.67 7.04
CA TRP A 193 -23.95 -0.45 8.24
C TRP A 193 -23.18 -1.73 8.59
N SER A 194 -21.88 -1.62 8.83
CA SER A 194 -21.03 -2.76 9.18
C SER A 194 -19.87 -2.37 10.10
N PRO A 195 -19.44 -3.28 10.99
CA PRO A 195 -18.10 -3.22 11.55
C PRO A 195 -17.05 -3.25 10.44
N LEU A 196 -15.97 -2.49 10.60
CA LEU A 196 -14.91 -2.40 9.58
C LEU A 196 -13.72 -3.31 9.92
N GLN A 197 -13.41 -4.26 9.03
CA GLN A 197 -12.24 -5.11 9.14
C GLN A 197 -10.92 -4.36 8.84
N ARG A 198 -9.81 -5.04 9.14
CA ARG A 198 -8.49 -4.43 9.14
C ARG A 198 -7.40 -5.37 8.69
N TYR A 199 -6.34 -4.80 8.12
CA TYR A 199 -5.06 -5.46 7.88
C TYR A 199 -4.24 -5.57 9.18
N ILE A 200 -4.76 -6.31 10.16
CA ILE A 200 -4.15 -6.58 11.46
C ILE A 200 -4.29 -8.08 11.74
N ASP A 201 -3.24 -8.69 12.25
CA ASP A 201 -3.31 -10.06 12.75
C ASP A 201 -3.89 -10.08 14.16
N SER A 202 -5.06 -10.70 14.34
CA SER A 202 -5.75 -10.78 15.64
C SER A 202 -4.97 -11.57 16.70
N ILE A 203 -4.00 -12.40 16.29
CA ILE A 203 -3.20 -13.21 17.22
C ILE A 203 -2.04 -12.40 17.77
N THR A 204 -1.35 -11.65 16.91
CA THR A 204 -0.14 -10.90 17.28
C THR A 204 -0.38 -9.42 17.57
N GLY A 205 -1.52 -8.87 17.17
CA GLY A 205 -1.83 -7.44 17.23
C GLY A 205 -0.98 -6.59 16.28
N ARG A 206 -0.24 -7.22 15.36
CA ARG A 206 0.66 -6.56 14.42
C ARG A 206 -0.07 -6.17 13.16
N ARG A 207 0.38 -5.08 12.54
CA ARG A 207 0.04 -4.75 11.15
C ARG A 207 0.29 -5.96 10.26
N SER A 208 -0.67 -6.28 9.38
CA SER A 208 -0.47 -7.24 8.32
C SER A 208 -0.14 -6.52 7.01
N ASP A 209 1.16 -6.37 6.73
CA ASP A 209 1.65 -5.75 5.51
C ASP A 209 2.24 -6.76 4.52
N ALA A 210 2.38 -6.33 3.26
CA ALA A 210 2.87 -7.18 2.19
C ALA A 210 4.34 -7.57 2.35
N ALA A 211 5.18 -6.73 2.98
CA ALA A 211 6.59 -7.04 3.16
C ALA A 211 6.75 -8.19 4.17
N HIS A 212 6.10 -8.12 5.33
CA HIS A 212 6.08 -9.24 6.28
C HIS A 212 5.34 -10.45 5.75
N GLY A 213 4.28 -10.29 4.96
CA GLY A 213 3.52 -11.40 4.40
C GLY A 213 4.26 -12.20 3.31
N TYR A 214 5.11 -11.57 2.51
CA TYR A 214 5.69 -12.18 1.31
C TYR A 214 7.22 -12.16 1.21
N ILE A 215 7.90 -11.30 1.97
CA ILE A 215 9.36 -11.10 1.88
C ILE A 215 10.05 -11.48 3.18
N TYR A 216 9.51 -11.06 4.32
CA TYR A 216 10.16 -11.28 5.63
C TYR A 216 9.58 -12.46 6.41
N ASN A 217 8.55 -13.13 5.87
CA ASN A 217 7.95 -14.33 6.44
C ASN A 217 8.93 -15.51 6.50
N LYS A 218 9.96 -15.52 5.64
CA LYS A 218 11.02 -16.53 5.60
C LYS A 218 12.27 -15.99 4.90
N GLU A 219 13.30 -16.81 4.85
CA GLU A 219 14.49 -16.53 4.05
C GLU A 219 14.25 -16.92 2.59
N HIS A 220 14.63 -16.02 1.67
CA HIS A 220 14.59 -16.25 0.23
C HIS A 220 16.01 -16.13 -0.32
N PRO A 221 16.76 -17.24 -0.48
CA PRO A 221 18.17 -17.19 -0.86
C PRO A 221 18.41 -16.62 -2.28
N ASN A 222 17.35 -16.56 -3.09
CA ASN A 222 17.36 -16.13 -4.48
C ASN A 222 16.72 -14.74 -4.70
N LEU A 223 16.34 -14.04 -3.62
CA LEU A 223 15.71 -12.72 -3.66
C LEU A 223 16.50 -11.72 -2.81
N VAL A 224 16.94 -10.63 -3.44
CA VAL A 224 17.64 -9.53 -2.79
C VAL A 224 16.74 -8.31 -2.75
N VAL A 225 16.54 -7.74 -1.56
CA VAL A 225 15.88 -6.45 -1.38
C VAL A 225 16.93 -5.41 -1.03
N GLN A 226 17.11 -4.44 -1.92
CA GLN A 226 18.06 -3.36 -1.74
C GLN A 226 17.32 -2.04 -1.51
N THR A 227 17.42 -1.56 -0.28
CA THR A 227 16.76 -0.33 0.18
C THR A 227 17.59 0.92 -0.12
N ASN A 228 17.02 2.09 0.13
CA ASN A 228 17.64 3.39 -0.17
C ASN A 228 18.17 3.48 -1.61
N SER A 229 17.49 2.82 -2.55
CA SER A 229 17.91 2.68 -3.94
C SER A 229 16.81 3.23 -4.84
N LYS A 230 16.98 4.49 -5.26
CA LYS A 230 15.99 5.19 -6.09
C LYS A 230 16.23 4.91 -7.57
N VAL A 231 15.33 4.16 -8.18
CA VAL A 231 15.37 3.89 -9.62
C VAL A 231 15.12 5.18 -10.42
N LEU A 232 16.03 5.48 -11.33
CA LEU A 232 15.97 6.64 -12.22
C LEU A 232 15.25 6.28 -13.51
N ARG A 233 15.71 5.27 -14.23
CA ARG A 233 15.18 4.87 -15.54
C ARG A 233 15.42 3.38 -15.83
N VAL A 234 14.68 2.86 -16.79
CA VAL A 234 14.90 1.56 -17.43
C VAL A 234 15.95 1.72 -18.52
N ILE A 235 16.83 0.73 -18.64
CA ILE A 235 17.81 0.62 -19.72
C ILE A 235 17.20 -0.26 -20.81
N PHE A 236 17.26 0.20 -22.07
CA PHE A 236 16.72 -0.50 -23.22
C PHE A 236 17.81 -0.94 -24.22
N ASP A 237 17.56 -2.07 -24.89
CA ASP A 237 18.21 -2.50 -26.12
C ASP A 237 17.13 -2.62 -27.21
N GLY A 238 17.09 -1.67 -28.14
CA GLY A 238 15.91 -1.42 -28.95
C GLY A 238 14.69 -1.13 -28.07
N THR A 239 13.66 -1.96 -28.16
CA THR A 239 12.45 -1.87 -27.31
C THR A 239 12.45 -2.85 -26.14
N ARG A 240 13.51 -3.66 -25.98
CA ARG A 240 13.62 -4.64 -24.89
C ARG A 240 14.22 -3.98 -23.66
N ALA A 241 13.54 -4.07 -22.53
CA ALA A 241 14.11 -3.69 -21.24
C ALA A 241 15.21 -4.69 -20.83
N VAL A 242 16.41 -4.19 -20.54
CA VAL A 242 17.61 -4.99 -20.24
C VAL A 242 18.24 -4.66 -18.89
N GLY A 243 17.65 -3.74 -18.13
CA GLY A 243 18.16 -3.33 -16.82
C GLY A 243 17.54 -2.05 -16.32
N VAL A 244 18.08 -1.54 -15.21
CA VAL A 244 17.71 -0.24 -14.65
C VAL A 244 18.95 0.50 -14.16
N GLU A 245 18.84 1.82 -14.11
CA GLU A 245 19.77 2.70 -13.40
C GLU A 245 19.11 3.19 -12.11
N TYR A 246 19.86 3.21 -11.01
CA TYR A 246 19.42 3.74 -9.74
C TYR A 246 20.53 4.51 -9.04
N VAL A 247 20.17 5.29 -8.03
CA VAL A 247 21.11 6.02 -7.16
C VAL A 247 20.85 5.71 -5.69
N ASP A 248 21.87 5.90 -4.86
CA ASP A 248 21.71 5.87 -3.41
C ASP A 248 20.90 7.09 -2.95
N ASP A 249 19.71 6.83 -2.40
CA ASP A 249 18.77 7.85 -1.94
C ASP A 249 19.15 8.41 -0.55
N THR A 250 20.13 7.82 0.16
CA THR A 250 20.63 8.33 1.45
C THR A 250 21.56 9.53 1.31
N ILE A 251 22.23 9.67 0.16
CA ILE A 251 23.19 10.75 -0.11
C ILE A 251 22.48 12.12 -0.23
N GLY A 252 21.15 12.11 -0.19
CA GLY A 252 20.33 13.31 -0.31
C GLY A 252 20.43 13.89 -1.71
N ARG A 253 19.44 14.68 -2.10
CA ARG A 253 19.47 15.42 -3.37
C ARG A 253 20.47 16.59 -3.33
N ALA A 254 21.67 16.38 -2.77
CA ALA A 254 22.75 17.33 -2.95
C ALA A 254 22.94 17.49 -4.47
N ARG A 255 22.99 18.73 -4.96
CA ARG A 255 23.04 19.08 -6.39
C ARG A 255 24.31 18.61 -7.12
N GLY A 256 25.08 17.69 -6.54
CA GLY A 256 26.15 16.97 -7.23
C GLY A 256 25.56 15.81 -8.02
N ALA A 257 26.11 15.54 -9.21
CA ALA A 257 25.77 14.35 -9.96
C ALA A 257 26.17 13.11 -9.12
N VAL A 258 25.19 12.37 -8.62
CA VAL A 258 25.43 11.02 -8.11
C VAL A 258 25.49 10.12 -9.35
N GLU A 259 26.65 9.53 -9.60
CA GLU A 259 26.84 8.59 -10.70
C GLU A 259 25.85 7.43 -10.55
N PRO A 260 24.96 7.19 -11.54
CA PRO A 260 24.01 6.10 -11.47
C PRO A 260 24.69 4.73 -11.47
N ILE A 261 24.15 3.81 -10.68
CA ILE A 261 24.55 2.42 -10.70
C ILE A 261 23.63 1.67 -11.67
N SER A 262 24.22 0.98 -12.64
CA SER A 262 23.52 0.14 -13.60
C SER A 262 23.47 -1.32 -13.14
N VAL A 263 22.29 -1.94 -13.22
CA VAL A 263 22.12 -3.39 -13.06
C VAL A 263 21.35 -3.97 -14.26
N ARG A 264 21.67 -5.21 -14.65
CA ARG A 264 21.08 -5.84 -15.84
C ARG A 264 20.07 -6.93 -15.47
N ALA A 265 18.97 -6.98 -16.21
CA ALA A 265 17.96 -8.03 -16.14
C ALA A 265 18.09 -8.97 -17.33
N ALA A 266 18.19 -10.29 -17.08
CA ALA A 266 18.24 -11.30 -18.13
C ALA A 266 16.85 -11.58 -18.73
N ARG A 267 15.78 -11.48 -17.92
CA ARG A 267 14.42 -11.84 -18.32
C ARG A 267 13.47 -10.64 -18.26
N LEU A 268 13.18 -10.10 -17.07
CA LEU A 268 12.13 -9.09 -16.89
C LEU A 268 12.60 -7.90 -16.05
N VAL A 269 12.09 -6.71 -16.41
CA VAL A 269 12.07 -5.53 -15.55
C VAL A 269 10.61 -5.22 -15.25
N VAL A 270 10.27 -5.10 -13.96
CA VAL A 270 8.91 -4.84 -13.49
C VAL A 270 8.88 -3.50 -12.77
N LEU A 271 8.04 -2.57 -13.25
CA LEU A 271 7.84 -1.28 -12.60
C LEU A 271 6.72 -1.38 -11.56
N SER A 272 7.10 -1.27 -10.29
CA SER A 272 6.20 -1.35 -9.13
C SER A 272 6.40 -0.14 -8.19
N SER A 273 6.68 1.04 -8.76
CA SER A 273 6.98 2.29 -8.04
C SER A 273 5.74 3.16 -7.76
N GLY A 274 4.54 2.57 -7.83
CA GLY A 274 3.27 3.24 -7.56
C GLY A 274 2.85 4.26 -8.62
N ALA A 275 1.67 4.85 -8.43
CA ALA A 275 1.03 5.76 -9.39
C ALA A 275 1.84 7.03 -9.70
N PHE A 276 2.71 7.47 -8.79
CA PHE A 276 3.60 8.62 -9.02
C PHE A 276 4.98 8.19 -9.55
N GLY A 277 5.55 7.10 -9.03
CA GLY A 277 6.92 6.70 -9.36
C GLY A 277 7.04 6.00 -10.70
N SER A 278 6.13 5.07 -11.02
CA SER A 278 6.16 4.29 -12.27
C SER A 278 6.09 5.17 -13.53
N PRO A 279 5.14 6.12 -13.70
CA PRO A 279 5.11 6.97 -14.89
C PRO A 279 6.35 7.86 -14.98
N ALA A 280 6.84 8.40 -13.86
CA ALA A 280 8.04 9.23 -13.87
C ALA A 280 9.30 8.44 -14.27
N ILE A 281 9.40 7.15 -13.93
CA ILE A 281 10.46 6.26 -14.41
C ILE A 281 10.30 6.02 -15.91
N LEU A 282 9.10 5.69 -16.40
CA LEU A 282 8.84 5.50 -17.83
C LEU A 282 9.23 6.73 -18.65
N GLU A 283 8.81 7.92 -18.23
CA GLU A 283 9.11 9.17 -18.91
C GLU A 283 10.63 9.41 -18.97
N ARG A 284 11.36 9.27 -17.86
CA ARG A 284 12.83 9.37 -17.85
C ARG A 284 13.53 8.28 -18.66
N SER A 285 12.82 7.22 -19.04
CA SER A 285 13.33 6.13 -19.89
C SER A 285 12.98 6.31 -21.37
N GLY A 286 12.33 7.41 -21.75
CA GLY A 286 11.92 7.67 -23.13
C GLY A 286 10.55 7.10 -23.51
N VAL A 287 9.73 6.66 -22.55
CA VAL A 287 8.38 6.12 -22.79
C VAL A 287 7.35 7.12 -22.26
N GLY A 288 6.71 7.87 -23.14
CA GLY A 288 5.77 8.93 -22.75
C GLY A 288 5.34 9.85 -23.87
N SER A 289 4.70 10.98 -23.52
CA SER A 289 4.27 12.00 -24.48
C SER A 289 5.46 12.75 -25.11
N PRO A 290 5.50 12.97 -26.44
CA PRO A 290 6.59 13.70 -27.09
C PRO A 290 6.83 15.08 -26.47
N GLU A 291 5.76 15.82 -26.18
CA GLU A 291 5.82 17.17 -25.60
C GLU A 291 6.51 17.18 -24.23
N ILE A 292 6.19 16.21 -23.38
CA ILE A 292 6.77 16.12 -22.04
C ILE A 292 8.23 15.70 -22.12
N LEU A 293 8.55 14.72 -22.99
CA LEU A 293 9.91 14.21 -23.13
C LEU A 293 10.86 15.26 -23.73
N GLU A 294 10.45 15.92 -24.82
CA GLU A 294 11.23 16.97 -25.48
C GLU A 294 11.52 18.14 -24.55
N LYS A 295 10.49 18.62 -23.82
CA LYS A 295 10.64 19.70 -22.82
C LYS A 295 11.68 19.37 -21.74
N ASN A 296 11.89 18.09 -21.43
CA ASN A 296 12.82 17.64 -20.41
C ASN A 296 14.14 17.08 -21.00
N GLY A 297 14.36 17.22 -22.31
CA GLY A 297 15.58 16.75 -22.98
C GLY A 297 15.75 15.23 -22.96
N VAL A 298 14.65 14.47 -22.92
CA VAL A 298 14.67 13.00 -22.96
C VAL A 298 14.37 12.52 -24.37
N GLU A 299 15.25 11.69 -24.93
CA GLU A 299 15.02 11.04 -26.21
C GLU A 299 13.81 10.09 -26.14
N GLN A 300 12.85 10.25 -27.05
CA GLN A 300 11.66 9.40 -27.08
C GLN A 300 11.97 8.06 -27.76
N LEU A 301 11.75 6.98 -27.01
CA LEU A 301 11.78 5.60 -27.50
C LEU A 301 10.39 5.12 -27.93
N VAL A 302 9.37 5.42 -27.13
CA VAL A 302 7.98 5.01 -27.38
C VAL A 302 7.05 6.19 -27.15
N ASN A 303 6.27 6.53 -28.17
CA ASN A 303 5.18 7.50 -28.05
C ASN A 303 3.99 6.87 -27.32
N LEU A 304 3.85 7.19 -26.03
CA LEU A 304 2.77 6.69 -25.19
C LEU A 304 2.20 7.84 -24.34
N PRO A 305 1.34 8.71 -24.91
CA PRO A 305 0.97 9.98 -24.29
C PRO A 305 0.08 9.83 -23.04
N GLY A 306 -0.45 8.63 -22.78
CA GLY A 306 -1.20 8.31 -21.56
C GLY A 306 -0.33 8.15 -20.31
N VAL A 307 1.00 7.99 -20.45
CA VAL A 307 1.90 7.91 -19.29
C VAL A 307 1.82 9.20 -18.47
N GLY A 308 1.62 9.07 -17.16
CA GLY A 308 1.46 10.20 -16.25
C GLY A 308 0.12 10.92 -16.34
N LYS A 309 -0.85 10.38 -17.11
CA LYS A 309 -2.22 10.91 -17.23
C LYS A 309 -3.22 10.05 -16.47
N ASN A 310 -4.47 10.50 -16.45
CA ASN A 310 -5.60 9.82 -15.83
C ASN A 310 -5.35 9.43 -14.35
N TYR A 311 -4.77 10.35 -13.58
CA TYR A 311 -4.68 10.19 -12.14
C TYR A 311 -6.08 10.14 -11.54
N MET A 312 -6.37 9.08 -10.79
CA MET A 312 -7.63 8.85 -10.09
C MET A 312 -7.33 8.57 -8.62
N ASP A 313 -8.20 9.04 -7.73
CA ASP A 313 -8.07 8.88 -6.29
C ASP A 313 -9.45 9.00 -5.63
N HIS A 314 -9.55 8.61 -4.36
CA HIS A 314 -10.73 8.85 -3.54
C HIS A 314 -10.59 10.17 -2.78
N ASN A 315 -11.54 11.08 -2.98
CA ASN A 315 -11.55 12.36 -2.27
C ASN A 315 -12.10 12.17 -0.85
N ALA A 316 -11.24 12.36 0.16
CA ALA A 316 -11.62 12.23 1.56
C ALA A 316 -11.91 13.60 2.21
N ILE A 317 -12.89 13.62 3.11
CA ILE A 317 -13.15 14.73 4.04
C ILE A 317 -13.18 14.15 5.44
N PHE A 318 -12.48 14.79 6.37
CA PHE A 318 -12.47 14.42 7.78
C PHE A 318 -13.30 15.44 8.57
N THR A 319 -14.43 14.99 9.11
CA THR A 319 -15.28 15.81 9.98
C THR A 319 -15.04 15.40 11.43
N SER A 320 -14.66 16.36 12.28
CA SER A 320 -14.36 16.10 13.69
C SER A 320 -15.54 16.49 14.57
N TYR A 321 -15.82 15.67 15.57
CA TYR A 321 -16.85 15.91 16.59
C TYR A 321 -16.21 15.82 17.99
N LEU A 322 -16.76 16.56 18.95
CA LEU A 322 -16.37 16.39 20.35
C LEU A 322 -17.03 15.13 20.89
N ALA A 323 -16.23 14.26 21.51
CA ALA A 323 -16.70 13.07 22.21
C ALA A 323 -16.78 13.33 23.71
N SER A 324 -17.58 12.54 24.41
CA SER A 324 -17.67 12.55 25.87
C SER A 324 -16.37 12.08 26.52
N GLU A 325 -16.14 12.43 27.79
CA GLU A 325 -14.91 12.06 28.51
C GLU A 325 -14.72 10.54 28.70
N ASN A 326 -15.80 9.76 28.59
CA ASN A 326 -15.78 8.29 28.62
C ASN A 326 -15.59 7.65 27.24
N ALA A 327 -15.47 8.43 26.17
CA ALA A 327 -15.16 7.90 24.84
C ALA A 327 -13.71 7.41 24.81
N THR A 328 -13.50 6.22 24.27
CA THR A 328 -12.16 5.70 24.00
C THR A 328 -11.75 6.18 22.62
N THR A 329 -10.74 7.06 22.55
CA THR A 329 -10.24 7.61 21.28
C THR A 329 -8.72 7.48 21.18
N MET A 330 -8.19 7.59 19.96
CA MET A 330 -6.75 7.63 19.69
C MET A 330 -6.11 9.00 19.91
N ASP A 331 -6.84 9.99 20.44
CA ASP A 331 -6.31 11.33 20.73
C ASP A 331 -5.03 11.28 21.56
N LEU A 332 -4.96 10.41 22.58
CA LEU A 332 -3.77 10.24 23.42
C LEU A 332 -2.56 9.78 22.62
N VAL A 333 -2.76 8.83 21.70
CA VAL A 333 -1.71 8.31 20.81
C VAL A 333 -1.27 9.37 19.81
N PHE A 334 -2.21 10.16 19.29
CA PHE A 334 -1.94 11.17 18.25
C PHE A 334 -1.33 12.46 18.81
N ARG A 335 -1.68 12.87 20.03
CA ARG A 335 -1.06 14.01 20.73
C ARG A 335 0.39 13.74 21.12
N GLY A 336 0.77 12.47 21.26
CA GLY A 336 2.17 12.08 21.39
C GLY A 336 2.80 12.37 22.77
N ASN A 337 2.00 12.37 23.85
CA ASN A 337 2.56 12.44 25.21
C ASN A 337 3.41 11.19 25.48
N GLU A 338 4.73 11.36 25.59
CA GLU A 338 5.69 10.26 25.59
C GLU A 338 5.44 9.23 26.69
N ASN A 339 5.05 9.66 27.90
CA ASN A 339 4.80 8.75 29.02
C ASN A 339 3.55 7.88 28.81
N GLU A 340 2.49 8.47 28.25
CA GLU A 340 1.22 7.78 27.97
C GLU A 340 1.38 6.85 26.76
N VAL A 341 2.05 7.32 25.72
CA VAL A 341 2.39 6.53 24.53
C VAL A 341 3.29 5.35 24.88
N GLN A 342 4.27 5.52 25.78
CA GLN A 342 5.16 4.43 26.16
C GLN A 342 4.40 3.32 26.89
N THR A 343 3.51 3.68 27.83
CA THR A 343 2.68 2.70 28.56
C THR A 343 1.84 1.86 27.61
N LEU A 344 1.18 2.49 26.63
CA LEU A 344 0.40 1.79 25.61
C LEU A 344 1.29 0.92 24.71
N ALA A 345 2.49 1.40 24.35
CA ALA A 345 3.43 0.65 23.52
C ALA A 345 4.00 -0.58 24.26
N ASP A 346 4.22 -0.46 25.57
CA ASP A 346 4.68 -1.55 26.43
C ASP A 346 3.59 -2.62 26.58
N GLN A 347 2.33 -2.20 26.76
CA GLN A 347 1.19 -3.12 26.76
C GLN A 347 1.15 -3.94 25.47
N TRP A 348 1.24 -3.27 24.32
CA TRP A 348 1.27 -3.96 23.03
C TRP A 348 2.47 -4.90 22.90
N THR A 349 3.65 -4.49 23.36
CA THR A 349 4.86 -5.31 23.30
C THR A 349 4.71 -6.60 24.12
N LYS A 350 4.03 -6.52 25.26
CA LYS A 350 3.82 -7.66 26.16
C LYS A 350 2.68 -8.56 25.71
N GLU A 351 1.60 -8.00 25.17
CA GLU A 351 0.31 -8.70 25.03
C GLU A 351 -0.19 -8.79 23.58
N GLY A 352 0.36 -8.01 22.65
CA GLY A 352 -0.18 -7.86 21.29
C GLY A 352 -1.59 -7.25 21.27
N LYS A 353 -1.94 -6.47 22.29
CA LYS A 353 -3.30 -5.93 22.52
C LYS A 353 -3.25 -4.45 22.88
N GLY A 354 -4.44 -3.86 23.08
CA GLY A 354 -4.61 -2.46 23.46
C GLY A 354 -4.68 -1.52 22.25
N LEU A 355 -4.64 -0.22 22.51
CA LEU A 355 -4.82 0.83 21.49
C LEU A 355 -3.79 0.76 20.36
N PHE A 356 -2.56 0.29 20.63
CA PHE A 356 -1.56 0.12 19.57
C PHE A 356 -1.81 -1.07 18.64
N ALA A 357 -2.69 -2.02 19.00
CA ALA A 357 -3.21 -3.05 18.11
C ALA A 357 -4.49 -2.60 17.37
N ASN A 358 -4.84 -1.29 17.44
CA ASN A 358 -6.06 -0.71 16.89
C ASN A 358 -5.74 0.46 15.92
N LYS A 359 -6.74 0.93 15.15
CA LYS A 359 -6.70 2.08 14.24
C LYS A 359 -7.84 3.10 14.41
N ASP A 360 -8.78 2.88 15.33
CA ASP A 360 -9.92 3.76 15.69
C ASP A 360 -11.02 4.02 14.64
N VAL A 361 -10.88 3.50 13.41
CA VAL A 361 -11.94 3.54 12.40
C VAL A 361 -12.65 2.18 12.40
N ASP A 362 -13.76 2.10 13.12
CA ASP A 362 -14.31 0.82 13.57
C ASP A 362 -15.71 0.52 13.00
N GLY A 363 -16.37 1.56 12.49
CA GLY A 363 -17.59 1.48 11.70
C GLY A 363 -17.41 2.22 10.38
N ILE A 364 -18.08 1.72 9.35
CA ILE A 364 -18.20 2.39 8.05
C ILE A 364 -19.63 2.28 7.56
N GLN A 365 -20.00 3.22 6.71
CA GLN A 365 -21.13 3.10 5.83
C GLN A 365 -20.56 2.97 4.41
N ASP A 366 -20.90 1.89 3.72
CA ASP A 366 -20.47 1.62 2.34
C ASP A 366 -21.68 1.24 1.47
#